data_AF-A0A069SGW9-F1
#
_entry.id   AF-A0A069SGW9-F1
#
_cell.length_a   1.000
_cell.length_b   1.000
_cell.length_c   1.000
_cell.angle_alpha   90.00
_cell.angle_beta   90.00
_cell.angle_gamma   90.00
#
_symmetry.space_group_name_H-M   'P 1'
#
loop_
_entity.id
_entity.type
_entity.pdbx_description
1 polymer ?
#
loop_
_entity_poly.entity_id
_entity_poly.type
_entity_poly.pdbx_seq_one_letter_code
_entity_poly.pdbx_strand_id
1 'polypeptide(L)'
;MILKCVKVVAAAAFALVSLNVSGQDLLARQAPIDRKLKAVDSVALIRQIKAEKSAYPAYSLYPNWSNERVHAYGNTVTIPDTFRIDMTGFRMPTEHTKITSKFGPRRRRMHNGLDIKVYIGDTIRAAFSGKVRMVKYERRGYGKYVVIRHENGLETVYGHLSKQIVDENQYVEAGEPIGLGGNTGRSTGSHLHFETRFLGQAINPALLFDFEKQDIVADSYLFRKGNNRYQRNRTNSKNVNLLASSDGTIRYHKVRSGDTLSRIAQKTGTSIDALCKLNHITRRTILRPGQVLRCS
;
A
#
# COMPACT_ATOMS: atom_id res chain seq x y z
N MET A 1 36.80 -88.24 -34.21
CA MET A 1 36.31 -89.35 -33.38
C MET A 1 35.76 -88.79 -32.07
N ILE A 2 34.45 -89.00 -31.87
CA ILE A 2 33.77 -89.25 -30.60
C ILE A 2 33.65 -88.10 -29.56
N LEU A 3 32.38 -87.71 -29.41
CA LEU A 3 31.66 -87.14 -28.25
C LEU A 3 32.41 -87.08 -26.91
N LYS A 4 32.29 -85.94 -26.22
CA LYS A 4 31.97 -85.93 -24.78
C LYS A 4 30.87 -84.90 -24.48
N CYS A 5 29.83 -85.42 -23.85
CA CYS A 5 28.63 -84.75 -23.34
C CYS A 5 28.90 -83.95 -22.05
N VAL A 6 27.85 -83.19 -21.68
CA VAL A 6 27.39 -82.70 -20.35
C VAL A 6 27.43 -81.16 -20.29
N LYS A 7 26.42 -80.45 -20.79
CA LYS A 7 25.07 -80.10 -20.25
C LYS A 7 25.05 -79.05 -19.12
N VAL A 8 24.26 -77.99 -19.38
CA VAL A 8 23.63 -76.97 -18.50
C VAL A 8 24.63 -75.95 -17.94
N VAL A 9 24.47 -74.62 -18.03
CA VAL A 9 23.29 -73.73 -17.99
C VAL A 9 23.60 -72.49 -18.84
N ALA A 10 22.67 -72.09 -19.72
CA ALA A 10 22.72 -70.84 -20.45
C ALA A 10 21.74 -69.85 -19.83
N ALA A 11 22.24 -68.71 -19.35
CA ALA A 11 21.44 -67.52 -19.06
C ALA A 11 22.14 -66.33 -19.71
N ALA A 12 21.67 -65.97 -20.91
CA ALA A 12 22.09 -64.78 -21.63
C ALA A 12 21.24 -63.58 -21.18
N ALA A 13 21.92 -62.48 -20.88
CA ALA A 13 21.33 -61.19 -20.54
C ALA A 13 20.69 -60.53 -21.77
N PHE A 14 19.48 -59.97 -21.62
CA PHE A 14 19.00 -58.84 -22.42
C PHE A 14 18.01 -57.99 -21.61
N ALA A 15 18.19 -56.68 -21.70
CA ALA A 15 17.48 -55.65 -20.97
C ALA A 15 15.96 -55.63 -21.24
N LEU A 16 15.17 -55.47 -20.17
CA LEU A 16 13.74 -55.20 -20.24
C LEU A 16 13.42 -53.93 -19.42
N VAL A 17 13.32 -52.81 -20.13
CA VAL A 17 12.48 -51.68 -19.73
C VAL A 17 11.14 -51.90 -20.42
N SER A 18 10.10 -52.19 -19.64
CA SER A 18 8.69 -51.87 -19.94
C SER A 18 7.83 -52.39 -18.78
N LEU A 19 7.43 -51.48 -17.90
CA LEU A 19 6.38 -51.73 -16.93
C LEU A 19 5.04 -51.59 -17.64
N ASN A 20 4.29 -52.69 -17.69
CA ASN A 20 2.87 -52.82 -18.02
C ASN A 20 2.51 -54.25 -17.56
N VAL A 21 1.45 -54.60 -16.84
CA VAL A 21 0.13 -54.03 -16.63
C VAL A 21 -0.50 -54.85 -15.50
N SER A 22 -1.21 -54.20 -14.58
CA SER A 22 -2.42 -54.75 -13.96
C SER A 22 -3.45 -53.63 -13.84
N GLY A 23 -3.73 -53.03 -15.00
CA GLY A 23 -4.89 -52.19 -15.23
C GLY A 23 -6.14 -53.07 -15.32
N GLN A 24 -6.66 -53.43 -14.15
CA GLN A 24 -8.07 -53.74 -13.98
C GLN A 24 -8.54 -52.93 -12.78
N ASP A 25 -8.86 -51.66 -13.03
CA ASP A 25 -10.09 -51.15 -12.44
C ASP A 25 -10.83 -50.30 -13.46
N LEU A 26 -11.72 -51.02 -14.14
CA LEU A 26 -12.83 -50.57 -14.97
C LEU A 26 -13.87 -49.83 -14.12
N LEU A 27 -13.40 -48.82 -13.36
CA LEU A 27 -14.21 -47.88 -12.59
C LEU A 27 -13.93 -46.42 -12.99
N ALA A 28 -13.36 -46.22 -14.19
CA ALA A 28 -13.64 -45.04 -15.02
C ALA A 28 -15.08 -45.08 -15.57
N ARG A 29 -16.05 -45.52 -14.74
CA ARG A 29 -17.45 -45.16 -14.94
C ARG A 29 -17.50 -43.65 -14.84
N GLN A 30 -17.84 -43.05 -15.96
CA GLN A 30 -18.35 -41.69 -16.09
C GLN A 30 -19.27 -41.33 -14.92
N ALA A 31 -18.70 -40.84 -13.82
CA ALA A 31 -19.39 -39.86 -13.01
C ALA A 31 -19.11 -38.53 -13.72
N PRO A 32 -20.12 -37.80 -14.21
CA PRO A 32 -19.91 -36.42 -14.56
C PRO A 32 -19.50 -35.76 -13.24
N ILE A 33 -18.20 -35.52 -13.04
CA ILE A 33 -17.72 -34.65 -11.97
C ILE A 33 -18.43 -33.34 -12.25
N ASP A 34 -19.41 -33.10 -11.41
CA ASP A 34 -20.59 -32.34 -11.72
C ASP A 34 -20.12 -30.97 -12.20
N ARG A 35 -20.38 -30.65 -13.48
CA ARG A 35 -20.11 -29.31 -14.01
C ARG A 35 -20.81 -28.25 -13.12
N LYS A 36 -21.88 -28.67 -12.44
CA LYS A 36 -22.56 -27.93 -11.37
C LYS A 36 -21.76 -27.80 -10.08
N LEU A 37 -20.99 -28.78 -9.60
CA LEU A 37 -20.12 -28.63 -8.42
C LEU A 37 -18.96 -27.66 -8.69
N LYS A 38 -18.28 -27.77 -9.85
CA LYS A 38 -17.29 -26.75 -10.28
C LYS A 38 -17.93 -25.38 -10.52
N ALA A 39 -19.14 -25.32 -11.06
CA ALA A 39 -19.88 -24.07 -11.25
C ALA A 39 -20.38 -23.46 -9.93
N VAL A 40 -20.80 -24.27 -8.95
CA VAL A 40 -21.26 -23.83 -7.63
C VAL A 40 -20.07 -23.32 -6.81
N ASP A 41 -18.93 -24.02 -6.85
CA ASP A 41 -17.69 -23.56 -6.23
C ASP A 41 -17.17 -22.27 -6.89
N SER A 42 -17.28 -22.15 -8.22
CA SER A 42 -16.90 -20.90 -8.91
C SER A 42 -17.89 -19.77 -8.66
N VAL A 43 -19.20 -20.02 -8.55
CA VAL A 43 -20.19 -18.99 -8.19
C VAL A 43 -20.03 -18.54 -6.73
N ALA A 44 -19.76 -19.47 -5.80
CA ALA A 44 -19.45 -19.17 -4.41
C ALA A 44 -18.16 -18.36 -4.30
N LEU A 45 -17.09 -18.77 -5.00
CA LEU A 45 -15.83 -18.04 -5.10
C LEU A 45 -16.03 -16.65 -5.72
N ILE A 46 -16.81 -16.53 -6.80
CA ILE A 46 -17.12 -15.24 -7.43
C ILE A 46 -17.92 -14.36 -6.47
N ARG A 47 -18.89 -14.91 -5.72
CA ARG A 47 -19.63 -14.17 -4.69
C ARG A 47 -18.71 -13.72 -3.57
N GLN A 48 -17.78 -14.54 -3.13
CA GLN A 48 -16.83 -14.20 -2.08
C GLN A 48 -15.85 -13.13 -2.55
N ILE A 49 -15.31 -13.25 -3.77
CA ILE A 49 -14.49 -12.21 -4.42
C ILE A 49 -15.27 -10.91 -4.58
N LYS A 50 -16.55 -10.99 -4.98
CA LYS A 50 -17.40 -9.80 -5.15
C LYS A 50 -17.72 -9.15 -3.82
N ALA A 51 -17.99 -9.95 -2.77
CA ALA A 51 -18.20 -9.47 -1.41
C ALA A 51 -16.94 -8.78 -0.87
N GLU A 52 -15.76 -9.40 -1.01
CA GLU A 52 -14.48 -8.82 -0.60
C GLU A 52 -14.15 -7.55 -1.39
N LYS A 53 -14.37 -7.53 -2.71
CA LYS A 53 -14.21 -6.32 -3.55
C LYS A 53 -15.20 -5.21 -3.19
N SER A 54 -16.42 -5.57 -2.77
CA SER A 54 -17.42 -4.58 -2.34
C SER A 54 -17.11 -3.99 -0.97
N ALA A 55 -16.55 -4.79 -0.07
CA ALA A 55 -16.07 -4.34 1.24
C ALA A 55 -14.79 -3.50 1.12
N TYR A 56 -13.92 -3.83 0.15
CA TYR A 56 -12.61 -3.20 -0.02
C TYR A 56 -12.44 -2.67 -1.46
N PRO A 57 -12.96 -1.47 -1.79
CA PRO A 57 -12.88 -0.91 -3.14
C PRO A 57 -11.44 -0.76 -3.64
N ALA A 58 -10.47 -0.51 -2.74
CA ALA A 58 -9.05 -0.52 -3.09
C ALA A 58 -8.56 -1.84 -3.69
N TYR A 59 -9.15 -2.99 -3.33
CA TYR A 59 -8.76 -4.27 -3.89
C TYR A 59 -9.01 -4.35 -5.40
N SER A 60 -9.97 -3.58 -5.91
CA SER A 60 -10.25 -3.47 -7.35
C SER A 60 -9.20 -2.63 -8.11
N LEU A 61 -8.45 -1.77 -7.42
CA LEU A 61 -7.41 -0.91 -8.02
C LEU A 61 -6.13 -1.70 -8.31
N TYR A 62 -5.86 -2.75 -7.54
CA TYR A 62 -4.66 -3.56 -7.68
C TYR A 62 -4.96 -4.79 -8.56
N PRO A 63 -4.06 -5.17 -9.49
CA PRO A 63 -4.34 -6.24 -10.45
C PRO A 63 -4.33 -7.62 -9.80
N ASN A 64 -3.54 -7.79 -8.73
CA ASN A 64 -3.39 -9.03 -8.01
C ASN A 64 -2.99 -8.78 -6.55
N TRP A 65 -3.07 -9.84 -5.74
CA TRP A 65 -2.55 -9.89 -4.38
C TRP A 65 -1.24 -10.67 -4.40
N SER A 66 -0.13 -9.97 -4.66
CA SER A 66 1.21 -10.56 -4.64
C SER A 66 1.92 -10.29 -3.33
N ASN A 67 2.46 -11.35 -2.73
CA ASN A 67 3.27 -11.30 -1.53
C ASN A 67 4.76 -11.52 -1.84
N GLU A 68 5.20 -11.40 -3.09
CA GLU A 68 6.60 -11.67 -3.44
C GLU A 68 7.54 -10.50 -3.16
N ARG A 69 7.15 -9.29 -3.57
CA ARG A 69 7.95 -8.06 -3.44
C ARG A 69 7.11 -6.90 -2.93
N VAL A 70 7.76 -5.97 -2.22
CA VAL A 70 7.14 -4.70 -1.82
C VAL A 70 6.64 -3.97 -3.06
N HIS A 71 7.45 -3.94 -4.12
CA HIS A 71 7.07 -3.45 -5.44
C HIS A 71 6.74 -4.61 -6.40
N ALA A 72 5.54 -5.17 -6.28
CA ALA A 72 5.13 -6.32 -7.08
C ALA A 72 4.70 -5.98 -8.52
N TYR A 73 4.30 -4.72 -8.76
CA TYR A 73 3.47 -4.39 -9.92
C TYR A 73 4.20 -4.00 -11.20
N GLY A 74 5.49 -3.64 -11.11
CA GLY A 74 6.32 -3.36 -12.29
C GLY A 74 5.62 -2.43 -13.31
N ASN A 75 5.62 -2.85 -14.58
CA ASN A 75 4.91 -2.19 -15.67
C ASN A 75 3.50 -2.78 -15.91
N THR A 76 3.06 -3.73 -15.09
CA THR A 76 1.83 -4.50 -15.29
C THR A 76 0.60 -3.75 -14.80
N VAL A 77 0.76 -2.69 -14.01
CA VAL A 77 -0.35 -1.89 -13.47
C VAL A 77 -0.58 -0.62 -14.26
N THR A 78 -1.81 -0.49 -14.76
CA THR A 78 -2.32 0.76 -15.32
C THR A 78 -2.64 1.74 -14.20
N ILE A 79 -1.69 2.61 -13.90
CA ILE A 79 -1.88 3.69 -12.92
C ILE A 79 -2.75 4.79 -13.56
N PRO A 80 -3.87 5.19 -12.92
CA PRO A 80 -4.71 6.29 -13.40
C PRO A 80 -3.95 7.61 -13.34
N ASP A 81 -4.28 8.54 -14.23
CA ASP A 81 -3.60 9.84 -14.27
C ASP A 81 -3.83 10.65 -13.00
N THR A 82 -5.03 10.54 -12.43
CA THR A 82 -5.36 11.11 -11.13
C THR A 82 -6.14 10.13 -10.26
N PHE A 83 -5.89 10.14 -8.95
CA PHE A 83 -6.68 9.39 -7.98
C PHE A 83 -6.77 10.15 -6.66
N ARG A 84 -7.99 10.31 -6.12
CA ARG A 84 -8.19 10.98 -4.83
C ARG A 84 -8.12 9.94 -3.72
N ILE A 85 -7.12 10.08 -2.87
CA ILE A 85 -6.89 9.25 -1.69
C ILE A 85 -7.54 9.95 -0.50
N ASP A 86 -8.43 9.25 0.19
CA ASP A 86 -8.98 9.69 1.48
C ASP A 86 -7.94 9.47 2.59
N MET A 87 -7.65 10.53 3.32
CA MET A 87 -6.66 10.53 4.40
C MET A 87 -7.33 10.56 5.79
N THR A 88 -8.66 10.59 5.84
CA THR A 88 -9.40 10.51 7.11
C THR A 88 -9.24 9.13 7.77
N GLY A 89 -9.50 9.06 9.08
CA GLY A 89 -9.35 7.82 9.85
C GLY A 89 -7.90 7.37 10.06
N PHE A 90 -6.93 8.22 9.76
CA PHE A 90 -5.52 7.90 9.97
C PHE A 90 -5.15 7.83 11.46
N ARG A 91 -4.05 7.13 11.72
CA ARG A 91 -3.29 7.19 12.97
C ARG A 91 -1.80 7.31 12.65
N MET A 92 -1.05 7.98 13.53
CA MET A 92 0.40 8.02 13.38
C MET A 92 1.01 6.63 13.65
N PRO A 93 2.00 6.20 12.85
CA PRO A 93 2.62 4.88 13.04
C PRO A 93 3.48 4.79 14.30
N THR A 94 3.86 5.93 14.87
CA THR A 94 4.61 6.08 16.12
C THR A 94 4.35 7.47 16.69
N GLU A 95 4.46 7.63 18.02
CA GLU A 95 4.30 8.90 18.72
C GLU A 95 5.53 9.82 18.58
N HIS A 96 6.65 9.28 18.07
CA HIS A 96 7.86 10.07 17.83
C HIS A 96 7.69 10.99 16.62
N THR A 97 8.16 12.23 16.76
CA THR A 97 8.01 13.29 15.75
C THR A 97 9.27 13.51 14.90
N LYS A 98 10.44 13.06 15.39
CA LYS A 98 11.73 13.40 14.80
C LYS A 98 12.04 12.58 13.56
N ILE A 99 12.04 13.23 12.40
CA ILE A 99 12.51 12.66 11.14
C ILE A 99 14.05 12.70 11.10
N THR A 100 14.68 11.53 10.96
CA THR A 100 16.16 11.39 10.86
C THR A 100 16.65 11.35 9.42
N SER A 101 15.81 10.90 8.49
CA SER A 101 16.12 10.93 7.06
C SER A 101 14.87 11.16 6.22
N LYS A 102 14.98 12.05 5.23
CA LYS A 102 13.86 12.43 4.35
C LYS A 102 13.76 11.51 3.13
N PHE A 103 12.59 11.49 2.52
CA PHE A 103 12.37 10.90 1.19
C PHE A 103 13.21 11.61 0.13
N GLY A 104 13.81 10.86 -0.79
CA GLY A 104 14.55 11.43 -1.92
C GLY A 104 15.84 10.72 -2.32
N PRO A 105 16.49 11.19 -3.41
CA PRO A 105 17.77 10.69 -3.88
C PRO A 105 18.87 10.88 -2.84
N ARG A 106 19.52 9.78 -2.48
CA ARG A 106 20.82 9.75 -1.81
C ARG A 106 21.89 9.51 -2.88
N ARG A 107 23.16 9.82 -2.58
CA ARG A 107 24.31 9.78 -3.51
C ARG A 107 24.32 8.63 -4.53
N ARG A 108 23.92 7.41 -4.12
CA ARG A 108 23.88 6.22 -5.00
C ARG A 108 22.53 5.48 -5.04
N ARG A 109 21.51 5.94 -4.31
CA ARG A 109 20.23 5.24 -4.20
C ARG A 109 19.07 6.17 -3.90
N MET A 110 17.88 5.85 -4.38
CA MET A 110 16.66 6.51 -3.94
C MET A 110 16.27 6.03 -2.53
N HIS A 111 15.82 6.94 -1.69
CA HIS A 111 15.12 6.64 -0.46
C HIS A 111 13.62 6.78 -0.70
N ASN A 112 12.91 5.65 -0.77
CA ASN A 112 11.50 5.59 -1.15
C ASN A 112 10.52 5.80 0.02
N GLY A 113 11.04 6.07 1.21
CA GLY A 113 10.30 6.42 2.40
C GLY A 113 10.97 7.53 3.17
N LEU A 114 10.66 7.63 4.45
CA LEU A 114 11.37 8.46 5.40
C LEU A 114 11.70 7.64 6.65
N ASP A 115 12.69 8.12 7.40
CA ASP A 115 13.18 7.45 8.60
C ASP A 115 12.75 8.29 9.83
N ILE A 116 11.99 7.67 10.74
CA ILE A 116 11.48 8.28 11.98
C ILE A 116 12.30 7.74 13.14
N LYS A 117 12.77 8.61 14.02
CA LYS A 117 13.47 8.18 15.23
C LYS A 117 12.52 7.35 16.09
N VAL A 118 12.91 6.13 16.42
CA VAL A 118 12.29 5.29 17.45
C VAL A 118 13.40 4.62 18.26
N TYR A 119 13.03 4.02 19.38
CA TYR A 119 13.86 3.11 20.14
C TYR A 119 13.50 1.65 19.82
N ILE A 120 14.43 0.74 20.11
CA ILE A 120 14.18 -0.69 19.94
C ILE A 120 13.12 -1.08 20.97
N GLY A 121 12.03 -1.70 20.51
CA GLY A 121 10.91 -2.10 21.35
C GLY A 121 9.73 -1.13 21.37
N ASP A 122 9.86 0.08 20.81
CA ASP A 122 8.74 1.02 20.71
C ASP A 122 7.59 0.42 19.90
N THR A 123 6.36 0.65 20.31
CA THR A 123 5.20 0.12 19.56
C THR A 123 5.04 0.84 18.23
N ILE A 124 4.99 0.07 17.14
CA ILE A 124 4.68 0.56 15.80
C ILE A 124 3.25 0.16 15.46
N ARG A 125 2.48 1.11 14.95
CA ARG A 125 1.04 0.99 14.70
C ARG A 125 0.72 1.10 13.20
N ALA A 126 -0.38 0.48 12.78
CA ALA A 126 -0.91 0.65 11.44
C ALA A 126 -1.41 2.09 11.22
N ALA A 127 -0.98 2.75 10.14
CA ALA A 127 -1.34 4.13 9.85
C ALA A 127 -2.80 4.28 9.39
N PHE A 128 -3.36 3.24 8.77
CA PHE A 128 -4.74 3.16 8.31
C PHE A 128 -5.23 1.72 8.48
N SER A 129 -6.55 1.54 8.53
CA SER A 129 -7.15 0.21 8.50
C SER A 129 -6.86 -0.49 7.17
N GLY A 130 -6.72 -1.81 7.19
CA GLY A 130 -6.44 -2.56 5.98
C GLY A 130 -5.98 -3.98 6.24
N LYS A 131 -5.62 -4.67 5.15
CA LYS A 131 -5.20 -6.07 5.18
C LYS A 131 -3.68 -6.18 5.03
N VAL A 132 -3.05 -6.92 5.93
CA VAL A 132 -1.61 -7.19 5.93
C VAL A 132 -1.28 -8.02 4.70
N ARG A 133 -0.48 -7.45 3.80
CA ARG A 133 -0.02 -8.11 2.58
C ARG A 133 1.24 -8.92 2.80
N MET A 134 2.18 -8.40 3.60
CA MET A 134 3.48 -9.05 3.76
C MET A 134 3.97 -8.94 5.18
N VAL A 135 4.53 -10.04 5.68
CA VAL A 135 5.29 -10.08 6.94
C VAL A 135 6.56 -10.86 6.66
N LYS A 136 7.66 -10.14 6.37
CA LYS A 136 8.88 -10.75 5.83
C LYS A 136 10.16 -10.21 6.44
N TYR A 137 11.26 -10.92 6.20
CA TYR A 137 12.59 -10.52 6.60
C TYR A 137 13.53 -10.40 5.39
N GLU A 138 14.24 -9.28 5.28
CA GLU A 138 15.24 -9.02 4.25
C GLU A 138 16.54 -8.46 4.85
N ARG A 139 17.57 -9.31 4.97
CA ARG A 139 18.86 -8.95 5.62
C ARG A 139 19.56 -7.72 5.02
N ARG A 140 19.49 -7.53 3.70
CA ARG A 140 20.20 -6.44 2.99
C ARG A 140 19.30 -5.27 2.58
N GLY A 141 18.03 -5.30 2.98
CA GLY A 141 17.02 -4.28 2.70
C GLY A 141 16.27 -3.91 3.96
N TYR A 142 14.95 -4.11 3.95
CA TYR A 142 14.05 -3.61 5.00
C TYR A 142 14.21 -4.27 6.37
N GLY A 143 15.03 -5.31 6.54
CA GLY A 143 15.07 -6.06 7.80
C GLY A 143 13.76 -6.80 8.00
N LYS A 144 13.25 -6.85 9.23
CA LYS A 144 11.87 -7.30 9.46
C LYS A 144 10.93 -6.17 9.08
N TYR A 145 9.95 -6.46 8.23
CA TYR A 145 9.00 -5.46 7.78
C TYR A 145 7.59 -6.00 7.62
N VAL A 146 6.64 -5.08 7.68
CA VAL A 146 5.23 -5.33 7.41
C VAL A 146 4.80 -4.43 6.25
N VAL A 147 3.97 -4.96 5.35
CA VAL A 147 3.28 -4.16 4.33
C VAL A 147 1.78 -4.33 4.49
N ILE A 148 1.06 -3.22 4.55
CA ILE A 148 -0.40 -3.22 4.71
C ILE A 148 -1.01 -2.53 3.50
N ARG A 149 -2.05 -3.14 2.91
CA ARG A 149 -2.88 -2.50 1.89
C ARG A 149 -4.15 -1.97 2.53
N HIS A 150 -4.40 -0.69 2.30
CA HIS A 150 -5.49 0.06 2.91
C HIS A 150 -6.66 0.25 1.95
N GLU A 151 -7.81 0.57 2.54
CA GLU A 151 -9.07 0.76 1.84
C GLU A 151 -9.12 2.03 1.00
N ASN A 152 -8.30 3.02 1.36
CA ASN A 152 -8.11 4.26 0.61
C ASN A 152 -7.18 4.11 -0.61
N GLY A 153 -6.70 2.89 -0.88
CA GLY A 153 -5.83 2.58 -2.02
C GLY A 153 -4.34 2.78 -1.75
N LEU A 154 -3.93 3.21 -0.55
CA LEU A 154 -2.52 3.24 -0.17
C LEU A 154 -2.01 1.86 0.24
N GLU A 155 -0.72 1.64 0.01
CA GLU A 155 0.06 0.65 0.73
C GLU A 155 1.08 1.37 1.64
N THR A 156 1.19 0.93 2.89
CA THR A 156 2.22 1.41 3.81
C THR A 156 3.22 0.32 4.12
N VAL A 157 4.49 0.71 4.27
CA VAL A 157 5.60 -0.19 4.59
C VAL A 157 6.23 0.24 5.89
N TYR A 158 6.42 -0.71 6.81
CA TYR A 158 7.03 -0.50 8.13
C TYR A 158 8.29 -1.36 8.21
N GLY A 159 9.46 -0.75 8.03
CA GLY A 159 10.75 -1.42 7.97
C GLY A 159 11.59 -1.31 9.24
N HIS A 160 12.65 -2.10 9.26
CA HIS A 160 13.67 -2.20 10.31
C HIS A 160 13.15 -2.61 11.69
N LEU A 161 11.99 -3.28 11.73
CA LEU A 161 11.35 -3.72 12.97
C LEU A 161 12.24 -4.71 13.75
N SER A 162 12.12 -4.73 15.08
CA SER A 162 12.75 -5.75 15.92
C SER A 162 11.87 -7.02 16.00
N LYS A 163 10.55 -6.83 15.97
CA LYS A 163 9.53 -7.90 16.01
C LYS A 163 8.32 -7.49 15.16
N GLN A 164 7.74 -8.47 14.47
CA GLN A 164 6.42 -8.37 13.84
C GLN A 164 5.42 -9.08 14.76
N ILE A 165 4.23 -8.52 14.95
CA ILE A 165 3.19 -9.07 15.84
C ILE A 165 1.86 -9.27 15.12
N VAL A 166 1.91 -9.33 13.79
CA VAL A 166 0.76 -9.59 12.91
C VAL A 166 1.17 -10.62 11.86
N ASP A 167 0.17 -11.28 11.28
CA ASP A 167 0.34 -12.32 10.27
C ASP A 167 -0.10 -11.86 8.86
N GLU A 168 0.38 -12.56 7.82
CA GLU A 168 -0.09 -12.30 6.46
C GLU A 168 -1.60 -12.56 6.33
N ASN A 169 -2.28 -11.70 5.57
CA ASN A 169 -3.73 -11.67 5.36
C ASN A 169 -4.58 -11.28 6.58
N GLN A 170 -3.97 -10.98 7.74
CA GLN A 170 -4.68 -10.41 8.88
C GLN A 170 -5.24 -9.03 8.50
N TYR A 171 -6.47 -8.76 8.92
CA TYR A 171 -7.03 -7.41 8.88
C TYR A 171 -6.63 -6.66 10.16
N VAL A 172 -6.21 -5.41 10.04
CA VAL A 172 -5.82 -4.56 11.15
C VAL A 172 -6.51 -3.20 11.05
N GLU A 173 -6.85 -2.63 12.19
CA GLU A 173 -7.45 -1.29 12.29
C GLU A 173 -6.37 -0.19 12.37
N ALA A 174 -6.73 1.03 11.96
CA ALA A 174 -5.87 2.19 12.15
C ALA A 174 -5.50 2.37 13.63
N GLY A 175 -4.21 2.41 13.94
CA GLY A 175 -3.69 2.51 15.30
C GLY A 175 -3.42 1.16 15.98
N GLU A 176 -3.79 0.04 15.38
CA GLU A 176 -3.50 -1.28 15.93
C GLU A 176 -1.97 -1.54 15.95
N PRO A 177 -1.42 -2.09 17.05
CA PRO A 177 -0.02 -2.51 17.10
C PRO A 177 0.30 -3.59 16.07
N ILE A 178 1.30 -3.36 15.23
CA ILE A 178 1.71 -4.30 14.15
C ILE A 178 3.14 -4.81 14.29
N GLY A 179 3.97 -4.11 15.07
CA GLY A 179 5.35 -4.48 15.28
C GLY A 179 6.02 -3.62 16.33
N LEU A 180 7.30 -3.88 16.54
CA LEU A 180 8.14 -3.12 17.45
C LEU A 180 9.30 -2.47 16.71
N GLY A 181 9.63 -1.23 17.09
CA GLY A 181 10.75 -0.46 16.58
C GLY A 181 12.06 -1.24 16.72
N GLY A 182 12.99 -1.02 15.80
CA GLY A 182 14.18 -1.86 15.72
C GLY A 182 15.33 -1.23 14.98
N ASN A 183 16.24 -2.10 14.54
CA ASN A 183 17.44 -1.79 13.77
C ASN A 183 17.85 -2.97 12.86
N THR A 184 16.88 -3.76 12.40
CA THR A 184 17.19 -4.98 11.62
C THR A 184 17.44 -4.67 10.15
N GLY A 185 18.13 -5.57 9.45
CA GLY A 185 18.43 -5.41 8.03
C GLY A 185 19.50 -4.36 7.77
N ARG A 186 19.33 -3.57 6.70
CA ARG A 186 20.31 -2.54 6.32
C ARG A 186 19.96 -1.19 6.96
N SER A 187 20.29 -1.07 8.25
CA SER A 187 20.07 0.14 9.05
C SER A 187 21.35 0.55 9.77
N THR A 188 21.54 1.86 9.98
CA THR A 188 22.72 2.42 10.68
C THR A 188 22.47 2.74 12.16
N GLY A 189 21.23 2.61 12.63
CA GLY A 189 20.84 2.89 14.01
C GLY A 189 19.33 2.75 14.17
N SER A 190 18.83 2.70 15.41
CA SER A 190 17.39 2.45 15.62
C SER A 190 16.51 3.56 15.07
N HIS A 191 15.62 3.19 14.15
CA HIS A 191 14.62 4.03 13.49
C HIS A 191 13.52 3.15 12.87
N LEU A 192 12.37 3.76 12.58
CA LEU A 192 11.33 3.19 11.73
C LEU A 192 11.54 3.72 10.32
N HIS A 193 11.73 2.81 9.36
CA HIS A 193 11.64 3.18 7.95
C HIS A 193 10.18 3.08 7.50
N PHE A 194 9.59 4.20 7.10
CA PHE A 194 8.17 4.29 6.75
C PHE A 194 7.99 4.73 5.31
N GLU A 195 7.27 3.95 4.52
CA GLU A 195 6.89 4.31 3.15
C GLU A 195 5.38 4.40 2.99
N THR A 196 4.95 5.29 2.10
CA THR A 196 3.60 5.33 1.54
C THR A 196 3.67 5.10 0.05
N ARG A 197 2.82 4.23 -0.48
CA ARG A 197 2.83 3.88 -1.91
C ARG A 197 1.40 3.83 -2.45
N PHE A 198 1.23 4.24 -3.70
CA PHE A 198 -0.01 4.06 -4.45
C PHE A 198 0.29 3.27 -5.71
N LEU A 199 -0.33 2.10 -5.87
CA LEU A 199 -0.11 1.20 -7.02
C LEU A 199 1.39 0.93 -7.30
N GLY A 200 2.16 0.75 -6.23
CA GLY A 200 3.61 0.54 -6.31
C GLY A 200 4.44 1.82 -6.48
N GLN A 201 3.88 2.96 -6.84
CA GLN A 201 4.62 4.23 -6.88
C GLN A 201 4.79 4.79 -5.46
N ALA A 202 6.03 5.08 -5.07
CA ALA A 202 6.31 5.70 -3.78
C ALA A 202 5.83 7.16 -3.77
N ILE A 203 5.13 7.52 -2.70
CA ILE A 203 4.71 8.88 -2.39
C ILE A 203 5.53 9.31 -1.18
N ASN A 204 6.04 10.55 -1.19
CA ASN A 204 6.74 11.08 -0.02
C ASN A 204 5.77 11.16 1.17
N PRO A 205 6.00 10.43 2.29
CA PRO A 205 5.06 10.44 3.40
C PRO A 205 4.92 11.83 4.05
N ALA A 206 5.91 12.71 3.92
CA ALA A 206 5.82 14.09 4.42
C ALA A 206 4.84 14.99 3.63
N LEU A 207 4.32 14.54 2.48
CA LEU A 207 3.21 15.21 1.78
C LEU A 207 1.84 14.81 2.34
N LEU A 208 1.79 13.71 3.09
CA LEU A 208 0.59 13.08 3.59
C LEU A 208 0.41 13.34 5.09
N PHE A 209 1.52 13.32 5.83
CA PHE A 209 1.55 13.46 7.29
C PHE A 209 2.44 14.63 7.73
N ASP A 210 1.95 15.39 8.71
CA ASP A 210 2.70 16.34 9.52
C ASP A 210 3.19 15.63 10.78
N PHE A 211 4.43 15.12 10.72
CA PHE A 211 5.04 14.35 11.81
C PHE A 211 5.28 15.18 13.07
N GLU A 212 5.44 16.50 12.97
CA GLU A 212 5.64 17.37 14.13
C GLU A 212 4.32 17.56 14.88
N LYS A 213 3.22 17.77 14.15
CA LYS A 213 1.88 17.90 14.73
C LYS A 213 1.19 16.58 15.02
N GLN A 214 1.76 15.46 14.57
CA GLN A 214 1.15 14.12 14.64
C GLN A 214 -0.23 14.10 13.96
N ASP A 215 -0.37 14.81 12.84
CA ASP A 215 -1.63 14.99 12.11
C ASP A 215 -1.43 14.76 10.60
N ILE A 216 -2.53 14.63 9.84
CA ILE A 216 -2.50 14.66 8.37
C ILE A 216 -2.35 16.08 7.85
N VAL A 217 -1.72 16.22 6.68
CA VAL A 217 -1.58 17.53 6.01
C VAL A 217 -2.94 18.02 5.52
N ALA A 218 -3.80 17.11 5.05
CA ALA A 218 -5.16 17.39 4.59
C ALA A 218 -6.02 16.11 4.60
N ASP A 219 -7.34 16.26 4.69
CA ASP A 219 -8.34 15.17 4.67
C ASP A 219 -8.29 14.32 3.38
N SER A 220 -7.68 14.82 2.32
CA SER A 220 -7.53 14.08 1.06
C SER A 220 -6.26 14.47 0.33
N TYR A 221 -5.68 13.51 -0.37
CA TYR A 221 -4.54 13.72 -1.24
C TYR A 221 -4.88 13.35 -2.68
N LEU A 222 -4.61 14.26 -3.62
CA LEU A 222 -4.79 13.98 -5.05
C LEU A 222 -3.48 13.43 -5.62
N PHE A 223 -3.44 12.11 -5.82
CA PHE A 223 -2.39 11.47 -6.58
C PHE A 223 -2.46 11.94 -8.03
N ARG A 224 -1.30 12.32 -8.59
CA ARG A 224 -1.12 12.65 -10.01
C ARG A 224 0.07 11.89 -10.57
N LYS A 225 -0.17 11.11 -11.62
CA LYS A 225 0.87 10.33 -12.29
C LYS A 225 1.96 11.27 -12.82
N GLY A 226 3.22 10.98 -12.50
CA GLY A 226 4.38 11.76 -12.94
C GLY A 226 4.80 12.89 -12.00
N ASN A 227 3.89 13.45 -11.20
CA ASN A 227 4.21 14.53 -10.24
C ASN A 227 4.80 14.02 -8.92
N ASN A 228 4.66 12.72 -8.62
CA ASN A 228 5.26 12.08 -7.45
C ASN A 228 6.75 11.71 -7.62
N ARG A 229 7.39 12.14 -8.72
CA ARG A 229 8.85 12.10 -8.82
C ARG A 229 9.42 13.14 -7.86
N TYR A 230 10.46 12.77 -7.10
CA TYR A 230 11.18 13.72 -6.24
C TYR A 230 11.53 14.99 -7.04
N GLN A 231 10.83 16.09 -6.75
CA GLN A 231 11.22 17.40 -7.24
C GLN A 231 12.45 17.83 -6.45
N ARG A 232 13.60 17.88 -7.14
CA ARG A 232 14.84 18.45 -6.61
C ARG A 232 14.69 19.97 -6.53
N ASN A 233 13.86 20.47 -5.63
CA ASN A 233 13.67 21.91 -5.47
C ASN A 233 14.91 22.50 -4.79
N ARG A 234 15.81 23.03 -5.63
CA ARG A 234 16.75 24.11 -5.30
C ARG A 234 15.92 25.38 -5.12
N THR A 235 15.19 25.50 -4.02
CA THR A 235 14.56 26.79 -3.66
C THR A 235 14.23 26.81 -2.17
N ASN A 236 14.62 27.91 -1.53
CA ASN A 236 14.47 28.22 -0.11
C ASN A 236 13.10 27.84 0.47
N SER A 237 13.12 27.35 1.71
CA SER A 237 12.02 26.83 2.55
C SER A 237 10.82 27.76 2.82
N LYS A 238 10.50 28.71 1.94
CA LYS A 238 9.31 29.58 2.07
C LYS A 238 8.15 29.23 1.12
N ASN A 239 8.34 28.27 0.19
CA ASN A 239 7.35 27.96 -0.85
C ASN A 239 6.87 26.49 -0.85
N VAL A 240 6.63 25.88 0.31
CA VAL A 240 5.94 24.57 0.37
C VAL A 240 4.42 24.72 0.25
N ASN A 241 3.88 25.92 0.49
CA ASN A 241 2.44 26.21 0.43
C ASN A 241 1.89 26.58 -0.96
N LEU A 242 2.71 26.63 -2.02
CA LEU A 242 2.27 27.12 -3.34
C LEU A 242 2.04 26.03 -4.40
N LEU A 243 2.43 24.78 -4.17
CA LEU A 243 2.25 23.69 -5.15
C LEU A 243 0.87 23.00 -5.06
N ALA A 244 0.10 23.26 -4.01
CA ALA A 244 -1.27 22.78 -3.87
C ALA A 244 -2.32 23.69 -4.55
N SER A 245 -1.89 24.82 -5.13
CA SER A 245 -2.82 25.89 -5.52
C SER A 245 -2.98 26.18 -7.02
N SER A 246 -2.28 25.48 -7.91
CA SER A 246 -2.27 25.84 -9.35
C SER A 246 -3.00 24.86 -10.28
N ASP A 247 -3.89 24.00 -9.79
CA ASP A 247 -4.32 22.85 -10.59
C ASP A 247 -5.83 22.58 -10.59
N GLY A 248 -6.61 23.63 -10.88
CA GLY A 248 -8.00 23.55 -11.37
C GLY A 248 -8.99 22.76 -10.50
N THR A 249 -8.60 22.37 -9.29
CA THR A 249 -9.36 21.48 -8.43
C THR A 249 -10.28 22.33 -7.58
N ILE A 250 -11.58 22.10 -7.70
CA ILE A 250 -12.58 22.86 -6.95
C ILE A 250 -12.49 22.47 -5.47
N ARG A 251 -11.98 23.36 -4.62
CA ARG A 251 -11.89 23.15 -3.17
C ARG A 251 -13.13 23.71 -2.49
N TYR A 252 -13.62 23.04 -1.45
CA TYR A 252 -14.74 23.52 -0.64
C TYR A 252 -14.33 23.64 0.83
N HIS A 253 -14.88 24.63 1.54
CA HIS A 253 -14.68 24.85 2.98
C HIS A 253 -16.03 24.96 3.67
N LYS A 254 -16.25 24.16 4.73
CA LYS A 254 -17.43 24.28 5.59
C LYS A 254 -17.16 25.33 6.67
N VAL A 255 -17.93 26.42 6.64
CA VAL A 255 -17.87 27.53 7.60
C VAL A 255 -18.09 26.99 9.01
N ARG A 256 -17.18 27.31 9.93
CA ARG A 256 -17.26 27.01 11.35
C ARG A 256 -17.60 28.27 12.15
N SER A 257 -18.04 28.11 13.39
CA SER A 257 -18.25 29.26 14.28
C SER A 257 -16.95 30.06 14.44
N GLY A 258 -17.01 31.37 14.22
CA GLY A 258 -15.84 32.26 14.26
C GLY A 258 -15.02 32.37 12.96
N ASP A 259 -15.45 31.70 11.88
CA ASP A 259 -14.85 31.91 10.57
C ASP A 259 -15.24 33.27 9.97
N THR A 260 -14.27 33.95 9.36
CA THR A 260 -14.47 35.16 8.56
C THR A 260 -14.01 34.91 7.14
N LEU A 261 -14.51 35.70 6.17
CA LEU A 261 -14.06 35.61 4.77
C LEU A 261 -12.53 35.75 4.66
N SER A 262 -11.91 36.62 5.45
CA SER A 262 -10.46 36.81 5.48
C SER A 262 -9.71 35.58 6.01
N ARG A 263 -10.19 34.98 7.11
CA ARG A 263 -9.59 33.79 7.71
C ARG A 263 -9.75 32.56 6.80
N ILE A 264 -10.90 32.41 6.15
CA ILE A 264 -11.14 31.34 5.17
C ILE A 264 -10.25 31.52 3.94
N ALA A 265 -10.15 32.75 3.42
CA ALA A 265 -9.32 33.05 2.26
C ALA A 265 -7.83 32.74 2.53
N GLN A 266 -7.31 33.17 3.68
CA GLN A 266 -5.95 32.86 4.11
C GLN A 266 -5.74 31.35 4.31
N LYS A 267 -6.69 30.67 4.94
CA LYS A 267 -6.61 29.22 5.22
C LYS A 267 -6.62 28.39 3.94
N THR A 268 -7.42 28.78 2.95
CA THR A 268 -7.60 28.03 1.70
C THR A 268 -6.66 28.48 0.59
N GLY A 269 -5.88 29.55 0.81
CA GLY A 269 -4.93 30.09 -0.16
C GLY A 269 -5.59 30.80 -1.34
N THR A 270 -6.76 31.40 -1.12
CA THR A 270 -7.50 32.18 -2.14
C THR A 270 -7.60 33.65 -1.72
N SER A 271 -8.07 34.53 -2.61
CA SER A 271 -8.35 35.94 -2.27
C SER A 271 -9.80 36.13 -1.82
N ILE A 272 -10.06 37.17 -1.02
CA ILE A 272 -11.43 37.49 -0.59
C ILE A 272 -12.32 37.76 -1.82
N ASP A 273 -11.79 38.43 -2.85
CA ASP A 273 -12.49 38.66 -4.11
C ASP A 273 -12.83 37.38 -4.86
N ALA A 274 -11.86 36.45 -4.96
CA ALA A 274 -12.08 35.17 -5.60
C ALA A 274 -13.13 34.34 -4.85
N LEU A 275 -13.05 34.30 -3.51
CA LEU A 275 -14.01 33.62 -2.66
C LEU A 275 -15.42 34.21 -2.80
N CYS A 276 -15.53 35.55 -2.90
CA CYS A 276 -16.80 36.23 -3.14
C CYS A 276 -17.39 35.88 -4.52
N LYS A 277 -16.55 35.94 -5.58
CA LYS A 277 -16.96 35.64 -6.95
C LYS A 277 -17.39 34.19 -7.14
N LEU A 278 -16.67 33.24 -6.54
CA LEU A 278 -16.95 31.80 -6.64
C LEU A 278 -18.25 31.36 -5.96
N ASN A 279 -18.72 32.14 -4.97
CA ASN A 279 -19.90 31.80 -4.18
C ASN A 279 -21.06 32.78 -4.36
N HIS A 280 -20.92 33.74 -5.29
CA HIS A 280 -21.90 34.81 -5.52
C HIS A 280 -22.27 35.58 -4.24
N ILE A 281 -21.28 35.84 -3.39
CA ILE A 281 -21.42 36.59 -2.14
C ILE A 281 -20.63 37.90 -2.19
N THR A 282 -20.87 38.78 -1.23
CA THR A 282 -20.17 40.06 -1.09
C THR A 282 -19.29 40.06 0.15
N ARG A 283 -18.36 41.02 0.26
CA ARG A 283 -17.54 41.24 1.46
C ARG A 283 -18.36 41.48 2.74
N ARG A 284 -19.63 41.89 2.59
CA ARG A 284 -20.56 42.17 3.70
C ARG A 284 -21.45 40.98 4.03
N THR A 285 -21.38 39.89 3.25
CA THR A 285 -22.21 38.71 3.47
C THR A 285 -21.83 38.03 4.79
N ILE A 286 -22.82 37.85 5.66
CA ILE A 286 -22.67 37.16 6.94
C ILE A 286 -22.58 35.65 6.67
N LEU A 287 -21.48 35.03 7.11
CA LEU A 287 -21.26 33.60 6.97
C LEU A 287 -21.97 32.84 8.10
N ARG A 288 -22.78 31.84 7.75
CA ARG A 288 -23.48 31.01 8.74
C ARG A 288 -22.69 29.73 9.01
N PRO A 289 -22.43 29.35 10.27
CA PRO A 289 -21.83 28.06 10.58
C PRO A 289 -22.61 26.92 9.90
N GLY A 290 -21.89 26.02 9.23
CA GLY A 290 -22.46 24.94 8.42
C GLY A 290 -22.57 25.22 6.92
N GLN A 291 -22.48 26.49 6.50
CA GLN A 291 -22.45 26.88 5.08
C GLN A 291 -21.20 26.34 4.39
N VAL A 292 -21.33 25.90 3.13
CA VAL A 292 -20.19 25.41 2.33
C VAL A 292 -19.81 26.47 1.30
N LEU A 293 -18.52 26.84 1.27
CA LEU A 293 -17.97 27.82 0.34
C LEU A 293 -16.97 27.16 -0.61
N ARG A 294 -17.11 27.42 -1.90
CA ARG A 294 -16.14 27.11 -2.95
C ARG A 294 -14.93 28.04 -2.87
N CYS A 295 -13.73 27.47 -2.78
CA CYS A 295 -12.48 28.18 -2.54
C CYS A 295 -11.50 28.16 -3.73
N SER A 296 -11.71 27.28 -4.73
CA SER A 296 -11.01 27.29 -6.03
C SER A 296 -11.85 26.73 -7.17
#